data_AF-A0A553ZPD2-F1
#
_entry.id   AF-A0A553ZPD2-F1
#
_cell.length_a   1.000
_cell.length_b   1.000
_cell.length_c   1.000
_cell.angle_alpha   90.00
_cell.angle_beta   90.00
_cell.angle_gamma   90.00
#
_symmetry.space_group_name_H-M   'P 1'
#
loop_
_entity.id
_entity.type
_entity.pdbx_description
1 polymer ?
#
loop_
_entity_poly.entity_id
_entity_poly.type
_entity_poly.pdbx_seq_one_letter_code
_entity_poly.pdbx_strand_id
1 'polypeptide(L)' 'MRTTTNADAWPEGVIARYLTLGGATVDVTPHPRYRAPATAECHGCGQMAYAERDLDGWAVKHAAVCTLPCSAAA' A
#
# COMPACT_ATOMS: atom_id res chain seq x y z
N MET A 1 -18.63 -8.18 -22.47
CA MET A 1 -17.47 -8.99 -22.05
C MET A 1 -17.15 -8.53 -20.63
N ARG A 2 -17.53 -9.29 -19.60
CA ARG A 2 -17.12 -8.95 -18.22
C ARG A 2 -15.73 -9.53 -18.03
N THR A 3 -14.72 -8.67 -18.00
CA THR A 3 -13.42 -9.04 -17.46
C THR A 3 -13.62 -9.37 -15.99
N THR A 4 -13.57 -10.65 -15.66
CA THR A 4 -13.43 -11.11 -14.28
C THR A 4 -12.07 -10.63 -13.83
N THR A 5 -12.00 -9.48 -13.15
CA THR A 5 -10.80 -9.09 -12.43
C THR A 5 -10.57 -10.21 -11.43
N ASN A 6 -9.53 -11.01 -11.68
CA ASN A 6 -9.03 -11.98 -10.73
C ASN A 6 -8.95 -11.24 -9.40
N ALA A 7 -9.73 -11.64 -8.39
CA ALA A 7 -9.62 -11.04 -7.09
C ALA A 7 -8.23 -11.45 -6.60
N ASP A 8 -7.25 -10.57 -6.86
CA ASP A 8 -5.87 -10.74 -6.45
C ASP A 8 -5.92 -11.18 -5.00
N ALA A 9 -5.44 -12.41 -4.75
CA ALA A 9 -5.45 -12.95 -3.40
C ALA A 9 -4.77 -11.90 -2.52
N TRP A 10 -5.42 -11.54 -1.41
CA TRP A 10 -4.90 -10.51 -0.53
C TRP A 10 -3.46 -10.87 -0.15
N PRO A 11 -2.47 -9.97 -0.34
CA PRO A 11 -1.08 -10.33 -0.17
C PRO A 11 -0.80 -10.76 1.26
N GLU A 12 0.03 -11.79 1.42
CA GLU A 12 0.36 -12.31 2.73
C GLU A 12 1.03 -11.23 3.59
N GLY A 13 0.54 -11.08 4.82
CA GLY A 13 1.07 -10.09 5.76
C GLY A 13 0.61 -8.65 5.51
N VAL A 14 -0.22 -8.36 4.50
CA VAL A 14 -0.87 -7.03 4.38
C VAL A 14 -2.09 -6.99 5.29
N ILE A 15 -2.26 -5.92 6.07
CA ILE A 15 -3.41 -5.72 6.97
C ILE A 15 -4.34 -4.61 6.47
N ALA A 16 -3.84 -3.70 5.64
CA ALA A 16 -4.63 -2.70 4.92
C ALA A 16 -3.98 -2.38 3.58
N ARG A 17 -4.80 -2.12 2.55
CA ARG A 17 -4.36 -1.71 1.21
C ARG A 17 -5.19 -0.51 0.75
N TYR A 18 -4.52 0.56 0.34
CA TYR A 18 -5.16 1.79 -0.15
C TYR A 18 -4.88 1.97 -1.64
N LEU A 19 -5.92 2.20 -2.43
CA LEU A 19 -5.78 2.52 -3.85
C LEU A 19 -5.46 4.00 -4.03
N THR A 20 -4.38 4.29 -4.75
CA THR A 20 -3.99 5.66 -5.07
C THR A 20 -4.80 6.23 -6.23
N LEU A 21 -4.86 7.57 -6.35
CA LEU A 21 -5.44 8.23 -7.54
C LEU A 21 -4.75 7.82 -8.84
N GLY A 22 -3.47 7.46 -8.79
CA GLY A 22 -2.67 6.95 -9.91
C GLY A 22 -2.93 5.49 -10.27
N GLY A 23 -3.83 4.80 -9.56
CA GLY A 23 -4.07 3.37 -9.76
C GLY A 23 -2.97 2.46 -9.19
N ALA A 24 -2.10 3.00 -8.31
CA ALA A 24 -1.17 2.19 -7.54
C ALA A 24 -1.78 1.78 -6.20
N THR A 25 -1.07 0.95 -5.45
CA THR A 25 -1.49 0.52 -4.10
C THR A 25 -0.50 0.97 -3.04
N VAL A 26 -1.02 1.30 -1.86
CA VAL A 26 -0.25 1.44 -0.63
C VAL A 26 -0.58 0.28 0.28
N ASP A 27 0.41 -0.56 0.56
CA ASP A 27 0.27 -1.77 1.35
C ASP A 27 0.80 -1.52 2.76
N VAL A 28 -0.02 -1.78 3.77
CA VAL A 28 0.35 -1.69 5.18
C VAL A 28 0.56 -3.09 5.72
N THR A 29 1.75 -3.35 6.25
CA THR A 29 2.18 -4.65 6.79
C THR A 29 2.59 -4.51 8.26
N PRO A 30 2.22 -5.45 9.16
CA PRO A 30 2.68 -5.44 10.53
C PRO A 30 4.16 -5.85 10.56
N HIS A 31 4.98 -5.15 11.34
CA HIS A 31 6.40 -5.45 11.42
C HIS A 31 6.75 -6.06 12.80
N PRO A 32 6.83 -7.40 12.93
CA PRO A 32 6.89 -8.06 14.23
C PRO A 32 8.19 -7.85 15.02
N ARG A 33 9.25 -7.35 14.36
CA ARG A 33 10.59 -7.17 14.93
C ARG A 33 10.89 -5.78 15.50
N TYR A 34 10.09 -4.76 15.18
CA TYR A 34 10.35 -3.39 15.62
C TYR A 34 9.26 -2.92 16.57
N ARG A 35 9.60 -1.96 17.44
CA ARG A 35 8.60 -1.23 18.25
C ARG A 35 7.59 -0.46 17.37
N ALA A 36 7.95 -0.21 16.12
CA ALA A 36 7.06 0.30 15.09
C ALA A 36 6.00 -0.77 14.76
N PRO A 37 4.70 -0.48 14.97
CA PRO A 37 3.66 -1.51 14.87
C PRO A 37 3.41 -2.01 13.44
N ALA A 38 3.77 -1.23 12.43
CA ALA A 38 3.60 -1.55 11.03
C ALA A 38 4.60 -0.80 10.14
N THR A 39 4.59 -1.13 8.85
CA THR A 39 5.24 -0.43 7.75
C THR A 39 4.24 -0.21 6.63
N ALA A 40 4.35 0.91 5.91
CA ALA A 40 3.51 1.18 4.75
C ALA A 40 4.39 1.44 3.52
N GLU A 41 4.09 0.80 2.41
CA GLU A 41 4.83 0.91 1.15
C GLU A 41 3.88 1.30 0.01
N CYS A 42 4.20 2.36 -0.73
CA CYS A 42 3.48 2.73 -1.94
C CYS A 42 4.15 2.13 -3.18
N HIS A 43 3.49 1.20 -3.85
CA HIS A 43 4.00 0.55 -5.05
C HIS A 43 3.98 1.45 -6.30
N GLY A 44 3.36 2.63 -6.23
CA GLY A 44 3.35 3.61 -7.32
C GLY A 44 4.60 4.46 -7.39
N CYS A 45 5.12 4.89 -6.23
CA CYS A 45 6.24 5.83 -6.14
C CYS A 45 7.43 5.30 -5.32
N GLY A 46 7.33 4.10 -4.75
CA GLY A 46 8.36 3.49 -3.91
C GLY A 46 8.56 4.18 -2.56
N GLN A 47 7.66 5.08 -2.15
CA GLN A 47 7.74 5.72 -0.85
C GLN A 47 7.36 4.73 0.26
N MET A 48 8.17 4.72 1.32
CA MET A 48 7.97 3.89 2.49
C MET A 48 7.83 4.75 3.74
N ALA A 49 6.95 4.35 4.65
CA ALA A 49 6.77 4.97 5.94
C ALA A 49 7.01 3.95 7.07
N TYR A 50 7.78 4.37 8.09
CA TYR A 50 8.16 3.57 9.25
C TYR A 50 7.85 4.35 10.55
N ALA A 51 7.16 3.71 11.51
CA ALA A 51 7.00 4.16 12.92
C ALA A 51 6.15 5.47 13.13
N GLU A 52 5.35 5.75 14.17
CA GLU A 52 4.91 5.05 15.39
C GLU A 52 3.44 5.36 15.78
N ARG A 53 2.60 6.02 14.97
CA ARG A 53 1.19 6.27 15.40
C ARG A 53 0.10 6.21 14.33
N ASP A 54 0.41 6.47 13.07
CA ASP A 54 -0.66 6.64 12.08
C ASP A 54 -0.19 6.30 10.65
N LEU A 55 0.23 5.05 10.46
CA LEU A 55 0.58 4.55 9.12
C LEU A 55 -0.65 4.45 8.23
N ASP A 56 -1.81 4.15 8.81
CA ASP A 56 -3.10 4.23 8.11
C ASP A 56 -3.38 5.65 7.62
N GLY A 57 -3.22 6.67 8.48
CA GLY A 57 -3.41 8.07 8.11
C GLY A 57 -2.37 8.58 7.10
N TRP A 58 -1.12 8.11 7.17
CA TRP A 58 -0.15 8.34 6.11
C TRP A 58 -0.60 7.69 4.80
N ALA A 59 -1.00 6.42 4.83
CA ALA A 59 -1.38 5.67 3.64
C ALA A 59 -2.63 6.25 2.97
N VAL A 60 -3.64 6.69 3.74
CA VAL A 60 -4.82 7.40 3.24
C VAL A 60 -4.43 8.71 2.56
N LYS A 61 -3.61 9.54 3.22
CA LYS A 61 -3.17 10.83 2.66
C LYS A 61 -2.33 10.62 1.40
N HIS A 62 -1.43 9.65 1.43
CA HIS A 62 -0.57 9.34 0.30
C HIS A 62 -1.35 8.78 -0.88
N ALA A 63 -2.30 7.87 -0.63
CA ALA A 63 -3.18 7.33 -1.66
C ALA A 63 -4.01 8.43 -2.33
N ALA A 64 -4.47 9.43 -1.58
CA ALA A 64 -5.21 10.56 -2.13
C ALA A 64 -4.39 11.49 -3.05
N VAL A 65 -3.05 11.40 -3.06
CA VAL A 65 -2.19 12.33 -3.84
C VAL A 65 -1.23 11.64 -4.80
N CYS A 66 -0.94 10.36 -4.60
CA CYS A 66 -0.02 9.63 -5.47
C CYS A 66 -0.70 9.33 -6.81
N THR A 67 -0.20 9.97 -7.88
CA THR A 67 -0.71 9.83 -9.26
C THR A 67 0.14 8.91 -10.13
N LEU A 68 1.22 8.34 -9.58
CA LEU A 68 2.07 7.39 -10.29
C LEU A 68 1.44 5.98 -10.25
N PRO A 69 1.33 5.29 -11.40
CA PRO A 69 0.87 3.91 -11.43
C PRO A 69 1.92 2.97 -10.84
N CYS A 70 1.46 1.81 -10.34
CA CYS A 70 2.35 0.73 -9.91
C CYS A 70 3.24 0.34 -11.09
N SER A 71 4.54 0.59 -10.97
CA SER A 71 5.49 0.15 -11.99
C SER A 71 5.62 -1.35 -11.82
N ALA A 72 4.77 -2.11 -12.51
CA ALA A 72 4.91 -3.55 -12.61
C ALA A 72 6.33 -3.82 -13.11
N ALA A 73 7.18 -4.32 -12.21
CA ALA A 73 8.46 -4.87 -12.59
C ALA A 73 8.17 -6.01 -13.58
N ALA A 74 8.57 -5.80 -14.83
CA ALA A 74 8.49 -6.77 -15.92
C ALA A 74 9.47 -7.92 -15.70
#